data_AF-D6KCC7-F1
#
_entry.id   AF-D6KCC7-F1
#
_cell.length_a   1.000
_cell.length_b   1.000
_cell.length_c   1.000
_cell.angle_alpha   90.00
_cell.angle_beta   90.00
_cell.angle_gamma   90.00
#
_symmetry.space_group_name_H-M   'P 1'
#
loop_
_entity.id
_entity.type
_entity.pdbx_description
1 polymer ?
#
loop_
_entity_poly.entity_id
_entity_poly.type
_entity_poly.pdbx_seq_one_letter_code
_entity_poly.pdbx_strand_id
1 'polypeptide(L)'
;MTRGVSEVIATIMLNSIATAIIAYLLQPGKLGELQQGGTLVSTKPLPTSSYFFTIDAGPAGELWGFIVIAAIVGVAYWFLLGRTRFGFDLRTVGQSESAAAASGVSVKKMIATSMVISGAVAGLIGMPTLLNDSHQFSNDFPAGIGFTGIAIALLGRNHPIGIALGALLWGFLERTTNHLEFQGYDKEILGVIQGVIVLCVVIAYEVVRRYGLKRQQQRVGAELAAQARAPQTKQEVAG
;
A
#
# COMPACT_ATOMS: atom_id res chain seq x y z
N MET A 1 16.06 16.65 -13.93
CA MET A 1 14.95 17.49 -13.46
C MET A 1 15.58 18.82 -13.06
N THR A 2 15.23 19.93 -13.72
CA THR A 2 15.98 21.22 -13.64
C THR A 2 15.27 22.31 -12.83
N ARG A 3 14.18 22.00 -12.11
CA ARG A 3 13.36 23.02 -11.40
C ARG A 3 13.48 23.05 -9.88
N GLY A 4 14.34 22.23 -9.25
CA GLY A 4 14.59 22.29 -7.80
C GLY A 4 13.39 21.97 -6.89
N VAL A 5 12.23 21.61 -7.45
CA VAL A 5 11.04 21.20 -6.68
C VAL A 5 11.17 19.73 -6.30
N SER A 6 10.91 19.43 -5.02
CA SER A 6 10.85 18.05 -4.53
C SER A 6 9.73 17.28 -5.24
N GLU A 7 10.08 16.13 -5.80
CA GLU A 7 9.15 15.21 -6.46
C GLU A 7 8.01 14.76 -5.53
N VAL A 8 8.32 14.62 -4.23
CA VAL A 8 7.34 14.28 -3.19
C VAL A 8 6.32 15.40 -3.00
N ILE A 9 6.76 16.66 -2.98
CA ILE A 9 5.84 17.79 -2.84
C ILE A 9 4.95 17.90 -4.08
N ALA A 10 5.53 17.74 -5.28
CA ALA A 10 4.78 17.81 -6.53
C ALA A 10 3.70 16.70 -6.61
N THR A 11 4.02 15.48 -6.17
CA THR A 11 3.08 14.36 -6.16
C THR A 11 1.97 14.52 -5.13
N ILE A 12 2.28 15.06 -3.95
CA ILE A 12 1.24 15.39 -2.95
C ILE A 12 0.30 16.48 -3.48
N MET A 13 0.84 17.52 -4.13
CA MET A 13 0.02 18.58 -4.73
C MET A 13 -0.85 18.09 -5.89
N LEU A 14 -0.43 17.04 -6.59
CA LEU A 14 -1.21 16.43 -7.67
C LEU A 14 -2.53 15.83 -7.16
N ASN A 15 -2.61 15.42 -5.89
CA ASN A 15 -3.86 14.98 -5.26
C ASN A 15 -4.89 16.12 -5.27
N SER A 16 -4.51 17.32 -4.84
CA SER A 16 -5.41 18.48 -4.84
C SER A 16 -5.90 18.85 -6.24
N ILE A 17 -5.02 18.74 -7.24
CA ILE A 17 -5.38 18.95 -8.65
C ILE A 17 -6.39 17.90 -9.12
N ALA A 18 -6.15 16.62 -8.80
CA ALA A 18 -7.07 15.54 -9.14
C ALA A 18 -8.46 15.75 -8.50
N THR A 19 -8.50 16.11 -7.21
CA THR A 19 -9.75 16.45 -6.51
C THR A 19 -10.48 17.62 -7.17
N ALA A 20 -9.77 18.68 -7.57
CA ALA A 20 -10.37 19.82 -8.27
C ALA A 20 -10.94 19.43 -9.64
N ILE A 21 -10.24 18.57 -10.39
CA ILE A 21 -10.72 18.03 -11.67
C ILE A 21 -11.98 17.20 -11.46
N ILE A 22 -12.01 16.30 -10.47
CA ILE A 22 -13.19 15.49 -10.14
C ILE A 22 -14.36 16.40 -9.75
N ALA A 23 -14.14 17.38 -8.88
CA ALA A 23 -15.17 18.34 -8.48
C ALA A 23 -15.72 19.14 -9.68
N TYR A 24 -14.85 19.55 -10.61
CA TYR A 24 -15.25 20.21 -11.85
C TYR A 24 -16.11 19.29 -12.73
N LEU A 25 -15.71 18.02 -12.90
CA LEU A 25 -16.45 17.04 -13.70
C LEU A 25 -17.81 16.68 -13.10
N LEU A 26 -17.91 16.70 -11.77
CA LEU A 26 -19.14 16.39 -11.04
C LEU A 26 -20.14 17.56 -11.01
N GLN A 27 -19.82 18.73 -11.56
CA GLN A 27 -20.78 19.83 -11.62
C GLN A 27 -22.03 19.44 -12.43
N PRO A 28 -23.23 19.90 -12.01
CA PRO A 28 -24.47 19.69 -12.75
C PRO A 28 -24.34 20.12 -14.21
N GLY A 29 -24.72 19.24 -15.14
CA GLY A 29 -24.64 19.49 -16.60
C GLY A 29 -23.35 18.99 -17.27
N LYS A 30 -22.41 18.40 -16.51
CA LYS A 30 -21.28 17.64 -17.04
C LYS A 30 -21.52 16.14 -16.85
N LEU A 31 -20.90 15.55 -15.84
CA LEU A 31 -21.13 14.15 -15.46
C LEU A 31 -22.09 14.04 -14.27
N GLY A 32 -22.19 15.08 -13.44
CA GLY A 32 -23.07 15.10 -12.28
C GLY A 32 -24.50 15.53 -12.62
N GLU A 33 -25.45 14.95 -11.91
CA GLU A 33 -26.85 15.34 -11.85
C GLU A 33 -27.20 15.60 -10.37
N LEU A 34 -27.88 16.72 -10.11
CA LEU A 34 -28.37 17.03 -8.77
C LEU A 34 -29.58 16.14 -8.49
N GLN A 35 -29.52 15.38 -7.40
CA GLN A 35 -30.65 14.55 -7.01
C GLN A 35 -31.85 15.44 -6.66
N GLN A 36 -33.02 15.14 -7.22
CA GLN A 36 -34.21 15.97 -6.99
C GLN A 36 -34.56 16.00 -5.50
N GLY A 37 -34.56 17.21 -4.93
CA GLY A 37 -34.89 17.45 -3.51
C GLY A 37 -33.73 17.27 -2.53
N GLY A 38 -32.49 17.09 -3.00
CA GLY A 38 -31.31 16.92 -2.16
C GLY A 38 -30.12 17.82 -2.52
N THR A 39 -29.06 17.71 -1.72
CA THR A 39 -27.74 18.35 -1.97
C THR A 39 -26.72 17.37 -2.56
N LEU A 40 -27.11 16.11 -2.75
CA LEU A 40 -26.25 15.09 -3.35
C LEU A 40 -26.13 15.34 -4.85
N VAL A 41 -24.89 15.42 -5.31
CA VAL A 41 -24.57 15.49 -6.74
C VAL A 41 -23.83 14.20 -7.09
N SER A 42 -24.41 13.43 -8.00
CA SER A 42 -23.85 12.15 -8.41
C SER A 42 -23.87 11.99 -9.91
N THR A 43 -23.01 11.12 -10.43
CA THR A 43 -23.14 10.65 -11.80
C THR A 43 -24.44 9.89 -11.97
N LYS A 44 -24.86 9.70 -13.23
CA LYS A 44 -25.92 8.74 -13.55
C LYS A 44 -25.56 7.36 -12.97
N PRO A 45 -26.54 6.62 -12.44
CA PRO A 45 -26.33 5.23 -12.04
C PRO A 45 -25.74 4.43 -13.19
N LEU A 46 -24.74 3.62 -12.89
CA LEU A 46 -24.16 2.68 -13.84
C LEU A 46 -25.23 1.65 -14.25
N PRO A 47 -25.23 1.23 -15.53
CA PRO A 47 -26.13 0.15 -15.95
C PRO A 47 -25.80 -1.12 -15.19
N THR A 48 -26.81 -1.97 -14.95
CA THR A 48 -26.65 -3.25 -14.23
C THR A 48 -25.63 -4.18 -14.89
N SER A 49 -25.39 -4.04 -16.20
CA SER A 49 -24.33 -4.75 -16.93
C SER A 49 -22.90 -4.39 -16.49
N SER A 50 -22.72 -3.25 -15.82
CA SER A 50 -21.42 -2.79 -15.29
C SER A 50 -21.16 -3.27 -13.87
N TYR A 51 -22.13 -3.95 -13.24
CA TYR A 51 -21.98 -4.42 -11.87
C TYR A 51 -20.96 -5.54 -11.85
N PHE A 52 -20.13 -5.54 -10.81
CA PHE A 52 -19.15 -6.61 -10.65
C PHE A 52 -19.79 -7.81 -9.95
N PHE A 53 -19.25 -9.01 -10.18
CA PHE A 53 -19.80 -10.20 -9.57
C PHE A 53 -19.55 -10.21 -8.05
N THR A 54 -20.47 -10.82 -7.32
CA THR A 54 -20.33 -11.14 -5.90
C THR A 54 -20.19 -12.65 -5.70
N ILE A 55 -19.63 -13.05 -4.56
CA ILE A 55 -19.47 -14.44 -4.15
C ILE A 55 -20.33 -14.62 -2.91
N ASP A 56 -21.29 -15.53 -2.99
CA ASP A 56 -22.15 -15.87 -1.86
C ASP A 56 -21.34 -16.65 -0.80
N ALA A 57 -21.20 -16.07 0.39
CA ALA A 57 -20.56 -16.70 1.54
C ALA A 57 -21.58 -17.23 2.57
N GLY A 58 -22.85 -17.39 2.17
CA GLY A 58 -23.92 -17.92 2.99
C GLY A 58 -24.26 -16.99 4.18
N PRO A 59 -24.29 -17.49 5.43
CA PRO A 59 -24.67 -16.67 6.60
C PRO A 59 -23.77 -15.46 6.85
N ALA A 60 -22.56 -15.45 6.30
CA ALA A 60 -21.62 -14.33 6.40
C ALA A 60 -21.92 -13.18 5.42
N GLY A 61 -22.86 -13.36 4.49
CA GLY A 61 -23.26 -12.38 3.48
C GLY A 61 -22.52 -12.54 2.15
N GLU A 62 -22.52 -11.48 1.34
CA GLU A 62 -21.86 -11.46 0.03
C GLU A 62 -20.45 -10.87 0.12
N LEU A 63 -19.50 -11.54 -0.52
CA LEU A 63 -18.16 -11.04 -0.74
C LEU A 63 -18.06 -10.42 -2.13
N TRP A 64 -17.55 -9.19 -2.22
CA TRP A 64 -17.32 -8.55 -3.50
C TRP A 64 -16.25 -9.29 -4.30
N GLY A 65 -16.49 -9.54 -5.59
CA GLY A 65 -15.57 -10.25 -6.49
C GLY A 65 -14.21 -9.57 -6.65
N PHE A 66 -14.10 -8.30 -6.23
CA PHE A 66 -12.83 -7.57 -6.14
C PHE A 66 -11.79 -8.24 -5.24
N ILE A 67 -12.18 -9.14 -4.33
CA ILE A 67 -11.23 -9.97 -3.58
C ILE A 67 -10.33 -10.80 -4.52
N VAL A 68 -10.86 -11.26 -5.65
CA VAL A 68 -10.11 -12.00 -6.68
C VAL A 68 -9.14 -11.07 -7.40
N ILE A 69 -9.59 -9.85 -7.76
CA ILE A 69 -8.72 -8.85 -8.37
C ILE A 69 -7.58 -8.48 -7.41
N ALA A 70 -7.89 -8.25 -6.13
CA ALA A 70 -6.89 -7.94 -5.11
C ALA A 70 -5.84 -9.06 -4.98
N ALA A 71 -6.26 -10.33 -5.00
CA ALA A 71 -5.36 -11.47 -4.99
C ALA A 71 -4.46 -11.52 -6.23
N ILE A 72 -5.03 -11.32 -7.42
CA ILE A 72 -4.27 -11.29 -8.70
C ILE A 72 -3.25 -10.15 -8.67
N VAL A 73 -3.66 -8.94 -8.27
CA VAL A 73 -2.76 -7.78 -8.17
C VAL A 73 -1.68 -8.02 -7.13
N GLY A 74 -2.00 -8.62 -5.99
CA GLY A 74 -1.03 -8.98 -4.95
C GLY A 74 0.03 -9.97 -5.45
N VAL A 75 -0.39 -11.02 -6.16
CA VAL A 75 0.53 -12.01 -6.78
C VAL A 75 1.36 -11.35 -7.88
N ALA A 76 0.74 -10.52 -8.73
CA ALA A 76 1.44 -9.78 -9.77
C ALA A 76 2.49 -8.83 -9.18
N TYR A 77 2.17 -8.13 -8.09
CA TYR A 77 3.10 -7.26 -7.37
C TYR A 77 4.26 -8.05 -6.77
N TRP A 78 3.98 -9.17 -6.10
CA TRP A 78 5.02 -10.06 -5.57
C TRP A 78 5.95 -10.58 -6.66
N PHE A 79 5.40 -11.04 -7.78
CA PHE A 79 6.17 -11.56 -8.90
C PHE A 79 6.98 -10.44 -9.58
N LEU A 80 6.37 -9.30 -9.85
CA LEU A 80 6.99 -8.14 -10.50
C LEU A 80 8.19 -7.65 -9.69
N LEU A 81 8.04 -7.44 -8.37
CA LEU A 81 9.13 -6.94 -7.53
C LEU A 81 10.15 -8.02 -7.16
N GLY A 82 9.69 -9.25 -6.91
CA GLY A 82 10.53 -10.34 -6.42
C GLY A 82 11.32 -11.05 -7.52
N ARG A 83 10.76 -11.15 -8.72
CA ARG A 83 11.24 -12.10 -9.73
C ARG A 83 11.52 -11.52 -11.12
N THR A 84 11.31 -10.21 -11.33
CA THR A 84 11.59 -9.57 -12.63
C THR A 84 12.79 -8.62 -12.60
N ARG A 85 13.37 -8.34 -13.77
CA ARG A 85 14.42 -7.32 -13.95
C ARG A 85 13.92 -5.93 -13.58
N PHE A 86 12.68 -5.60 -13.93
CA PHE A 86 12.05 -4.34 -13.54
C PHE A 86 12.06 -4.14 -12.02
N GLY A 87 11.68 -5.18 -11.25
CA GLY A 87 11.72 -5.14 -9.80
C GLY A 87 13.12 -5.02 -9.19
N PHE A 88 14.13 -5.61 -9.85
CA PHE A 88 15.53 -5.41 -9.48
C PHE A 88 15.97 -3.96 -9.72
N ASP A 89 15.77 -3.45 -10.94
CA ASP A 89 16.16 -2.10 -11.33
C ASP A 89 15.46 -1.03 -10.47
N LEU A 90 14.17 -1.22 -10.18
CA LEU A 90 13.39 -0.33 -9.31
C LEU A 90 13.98 -0.27 -7.89
N ARG A 91 14.37 -1.42 -7.31
CA ARG A 91 15.00 -1.47 -5.98
C ARG A 91 16.38 -0.83 -5.98
N THR A 92 17.16 -1.04 -7.04
CA THR A 92 18.50 -0.43 -7.19
C THR A 92 18.38 1.09 -7.26
N VAL A 93 17.45 1.62 -8.07
CA VAL A 93 17.17 3.06 -8.14
C VAL A 93 16.74 3.61 -6.77
N GLY A 94 15.87 2.90 -6.06
CA GLY A 94 15.42 3.30 -4.73
C GLY A 94 16.52 3.29 -3.65
N GLN A 95 17.60 2.53 -3.83
CA GLN A 95 18.75 2.53 -2.92
C GLN A 95 19.76 3.62 -3.26
N SER A 96 20.05 3.82 -4.54
CA SER A 96 20.97 4.84 -5.02
C SER A 96 20.76 5.10 -6.51
N GLU A 97 20.34 6.32 -6.85
CA GLU A 97 20.18 6.74 -8.24
C GLU A 97 21.50 6.71 -9.01
N SER A 98 22.60 7.11 -8.37
CA SER A 98 23.93 7.11 -8.99
C SER A 98 24.45 5.71 -9.27
N ALA A 99 24.25 4.76 -8.34
CA ALA A 99 24.60 3.35 -8.55
C ALA A 99 23.75 2.72 -9.66
N ALA A 100 22.44 3.02 -9.69
CA ALA A 100 21.55 2.52 -10.73
C ALA A 100 21.94 3.04 -12.13
N ALA A 101 22.26 4.33 -12.24
CA ALA A 101 22.74 4.92 -13.49
C ALA A 101 24.06 4.29 -13.95
N ALA A 102 24.99 4.02 -13.03
CA ALA A 102 26.25 3.33 -13.32
C ALA A 102 26.04 1.89 -13.82
N SER A 103 24.98 1.22 -13.37
CA SER A 103 24.58 -0.12 -13.84
C SER A 103 23.81 -0.14 -15.17
N GLY A 104 23.61 1.02 -15.81
CA GLY A 104 22.91 1.15 -17.09
C GLY A 104 21.40 1.34 -17.00
N VAL A 105 20.84 1.54 -15.79
CA VAL A 105 19.41 1.76 -15.60
C VAL A 105 19.05 3.22 -15.89
N SER A 106 18.06 3.45 -16.76
CA SER A 106 17.52 4.78 -17.03
C SER A 106 16.62 5.26 -15.89
N VAL A 107 17.19 5.94 -14.88
CA VAL A 107 16.49 6.42 -13.67
C VAL A 107 15.19 7.17 -13.99
N LYS A 108 15.23 8.15 -14.91
CA LYS A 108 14.05 8.96 -15.27
C LYS A 108 12.88 8.11 -15.81
N LYS A 109 13.18 7.12 -16.66
CA LYS A 109 12.17 6.23 -17.24
C LYS A 109 11.61 5.29 -16.17
N MET A 110 12.47 4.84 -15.25
CA MET A 110 12.06 3.99 -14.14
C MET A 110 11.06 4.73 -13.25
N ILE A 111 11.35 5.97 -12.86
CA ILE A 111 10.45 6.84 -12.09
C ILE A 111 9.11 7.01 -12.81
N ALA A 112 9.13 7.43 -14.08
CA ALA A 112 7.89 7.66 -14.83
C ALA A 112 7.05 6.38 -14.96
N THR A 113 7.69 5.24 -15.24
CA THR A 113 6.98 3.96 -15.42
C THR A 113 6.42 3.45 -14.09
N SER A 114 7.18 3.57 -13.00
CA SER A 114 6.71 3.15 -11.67
C SER A 114 5.54 4.01 -11.18
N MET A 115 5.56 5.32 -11.45
CA MET A 115 4.45 6.22 -11.15
C MET A 115 3.18 5.83 -11.91
N VAL A 116 3.28 5.54 -13.21
CA VAL A 116 2.12 5.12 -14.03
C VAL A 116 1.54 3.80 -13.54
N ILE A 117 2.39 2.79 -13.26
CA ILE A 117 1.94 1.49 -12.73
C ILE A 117 1.27 1.68 -11.36
N SER A 118 1.87 2.50 -10.49
CA SER A 118 1.31 2.78 -9.16
C SER A 118 -0.04 3.49 -9.25
N GLY A 119 -0.18 4.46 -10.15
CA GLY A 119 -1.44 5.15 -10.44
C GLY A 119 -2.52 4.20 -10.98
N ALA A 120 -2.15 3.28 -11.87
CA ALA A 120 -3.07 2.27 -12.39
C ALA A 120 -3.59 1.35 -11.28
N VAL A 121 -2.71 0.88 -10.38
CA VAL A 121 -3.10 0.07 -9.22
C VAL A 121 -3.92 0.88 -8.22
N ALA A 122 -3.54 2.13 -7.95
CA ALA A 122 -4.28 3.02 -7.06
C ALA A 122 -5.71 3.31 -7.55
N GLY A 123 -5.90 3.42 -8.88
CA GLY A 123 -7.22 3.60 -9.49
C GLY A 123 -8.17 2.42 -9.23
N LEU A 124 -7.65 1.22 -8.98
CA LEU A 124 -8.47 0.04 -8.66
C LEU A 124 -9.07 0.11 -7.24
N ILE A 125 -8.53 0.95 -6.34
CA ILE A 125 -8.93 0.99 -4.92
C ILE A 125 -10.39 1.44 -4.75
N GLY A 126 -10.86 2.38 -5.58
CA GLY A 126 -12.24 2.90 -5.51
C GLY A 126 -13.25 2.07 -6.32
N MET A 127 -12.79 1.17 -7.18
CA MET A 127 -13.70 0.39 -8.04
C MET A 127 -14.65 -0.55 -7.29
N PRO A 128 -14.29 -1.21 -6.17
CA PRO A 128 -15.23 -2.04 -5.42
C PRO A 128 -16.46 -1.25 -4.98
N THR A 129 -16.26 -0.06 -4.40
CA THR A 129 -17.36 0.83 -3.98
C THR A 129 -18.19 1.26 -5.18
N LEU A 130 -17.55 1.66 -6.29
CA LEU A 130 -18.27 2.12 -7.46
C LEU A 130 -19.05 1.01 -8.17
N LEU A 131 -18.53 -0.23 -8.23
CA LEU A 131 -19.10 -1.30 -9.06
C LEU A 131 -19.92 -2.35 -8.28
N ASN A 132 -19.84 -2.40 -6.95
CA ASN A 132 -20.62 -3.34 -6.12
C ASN A 132 -21.53 -2.67 -5.10
N ASP A 133 -21.28 -1.40 -4.73
CA ASP A 133 -21.97 -0.75 -3.61
C ASP A 133 -22.81 0.44 -4.09
N SER A 134 -22.16 1.56 -4.44
CA SER A 134 -22.88 2.79 -4.76
C SER A 134 -23.43 2.83 -6.19
N HIS A 135 -22.79 2.13 -7.14
CA HIS A 135 -23.11 2.15 -8.57
C HIS A 135 -23.13 3.54 -9.22
N GLN A 136 -22.66 4.56 -8.53
CA GLN A 136 -22.55 5.93 -8.98
C GLN A 136 -21.44 6.63 -8.20
N PHE A 137 -20.80 7.61 -8.82
CA PHE A 137 -19.82 8.45 -8.17
C PHE A 137 -20.50 9.72 -7.67
N SER A 138 -20.46 10.00 -6.37
CA SER A 138 -21.07 11.17 -5.75
C SER A 138 -20.06 12.07 -5.06
N ASN A 139 -20.50 13.24 -4.60
CA ASN A 139 -19.71 14.12 -3.76
C ASN A 139 -19.47 13.54 -2.33
N ASP A 140 -20.11 12.42 -2.00
CA ASP A 140 -19.92 11.65 -0.76
C ASP A 140 -19.14 10.35 -1.00
N PHE A 141 -18.52 10.21 -2.18
CA PHE A 141 -17.74 9.01 -2.50
C PHE A 141 -16.56 8.86 -1.53
N PRO A 142 -16.29 7.65 -0.99
CA PRO A 142 -15.27 7.44 0.02
C PRO A 142 -13.90 8.00 -0.39
N ALA A 143 -13.35 8.83 0.49
CA ALA A 143 -12.05 9.46 0.31
C ALA A 143 -11.03 8.93 1.34
N GLY A 144 -9.74 9.09 1.03
CA GLY A 144 -8.67 8.81 1.99
C GLY A 144 -8.25 7.35 2.13
N ILE A 145 -8.92 6.39 1.48
CA ILE A 145 -8.58 4.95 1.51
C ILE A 145 -7.11 4.70 1.09
N GLY A 146 -6.57 5.50 0.18
CA GLY A 146 -5.16 5.43 -0.20
C GLY A 146 -4.18 5.68 0.95
N PHE A 147 -4.51 6.61 1.88
CA PHE A 147 -3.68 6.88 3.06
C PHE A 147 -3.75 5.74 4.07
N THR A 148 -4.94 5.14 4.23
CA THR A 148 -5.11 3.89 4.99
C THR A 148 -4.20 2.79 4.46
N GLY A 149 -4.09 2.68 3.13
CA GLY A 149 -3.17 1.75 2.46
C GLY A 149 -1.71 1.93 2.85
N ILE A 150 -1.25 3.15 3.18
CA ILE A 150 0.12 3.41 3.65
C ILE A 150 0.34 2.78 5.03
N ALA A 151 -0.60 2.95 5.95
CA ALA A 151 -0.53 2.35 7.27
C ALA A 151 -0.49 0.81 7.19
N ILE A 152 -1.35 0.23 6.34
CA ILE A 152 -1.38 -1.22 6.09
C ILE A 152 -0.08 -1.70 5.43
N ALA A 153 0.48 -0.92 4.48
CA ALA A 153 1.76 -1.24 3.85
C ALA A 153 2.91 -1.26 4.85
N LEU A 154 2.96 -0.29 5.76
CA LEU A 154 3.94 -0.24 6.84
C LEU A 154 3.79 -1.40 7.82
N LEU A 155 2.55 -1.71 8.21
CA LEU A 155 2.22 -2.85 9.06
C LEU A 155 2.70 -4.17 8.42
N GLY A 156 2.45 -4.32 7.12
CA GLY A 156 2.91 -5.45 6.30
C GLY A 156 4.38 -5.38 5.88
N ARG A 157 5.11 -4.34 6.28
CA ARG A 157 6.52 -4.10 5.92
C ARG A 157 6.83 -4.09 4.42
N ASN A 158 5.90 -3.59 3.61
CA ASN A 158 5.94 -3.67 2.15
C ASN A 158 6.06 -5.10 1.60
N HIS A 159 5.78 -6.13 2.41
CA HIS A 159 5.75 -7.51 1.96
C HIS A 159 4.32 -7.91 1.59
N PRO A 160 4.05 -8.48 0.40
CA PRO A 160 2.69 -8.72 -0.10
C PRO A 160 1.81 -9.52 0.88
N ILE A 161 2.37 -10.58 1.49
CA ILE A 161 1.67 -11.40 2.48
C ILE A 161 1.38 -10.60 3.77
N GLY A 162 2.33 -9.78 4.21
CA GLY A 162 2.14 -8.94 5.40
C GLY A 162 1.06 -7.87 5.17
N ILE A 163 1.01 -7.31 3.95
CA ILE A 163 -0.02 -6.36 3.53
C ILE A 163 -1.40 -7.04 3.53
N ALA A 164 -1.51 -8.25 2.99
CA ALA A 164 -2.76 -9.00 2.96
C ALA A 164 -3.29 -9.27 4.38
N LEU A 165 -2.43 -9.74 5.30
CA LEU A 165 -2.81 -9.94 6.71
C LEU A 165 -3.17 -8.62 7.41
N GLY A 166 -2.42 -7.56 7.15
CA GLY A 166 -2.72 -6.23 7.66
C GLY A 166 -4.06 -5.69 7.17
N ALA A 167 -4.39 -5.90 5.90
CA ALA A 167 -5.67 -5.51 5.31
C ALA A 167 -6.85 -6.30 5.88
N LEU A 168 -6.67 -7.61 6.13
CA LEU A 168 -7.69 -8.44 6.80
C LEU A 168 -7.95 -7.96 8.23
N LEU A 169 -6.89 -7.66 8.99
CA LEU A 169 -7.02 -7.07 10.33
C LEU A 169 -7.73 -5.72 10.25
N TRP A 170 -7.37 -4.89 9.29
CA TRP A 170 -7.97 -3.57 9.10
C TRP A 170 -9.48 -3.66 8.80
N GLY A 171 -9.87 -4.51 7.85
CA GLY A 171 -11.28 -4.75 7.51
C GLY A 171 -12.07 -5.38 8.66
N PHE A 172 -11.43 -6.26 9.46
CA PHE A 172 -12.04 -6.80 10.66
C PHE A 172 -12.35 -5.71 11.71
N LEU A 173 -11.41 -4.78 11.93
CA LEU A 173 -11.61 -3.66 12.84
C LEU A 173 -12.71 -2.72 12.35
N GLU A 174 -12.70 -2.35 11.06
CA GLU A 174 -13.74 -1.50 10.45
C GLU A 174 -15.13 -2.13 10.61
N ARG A 175 -15.28 -3.44 10.31
CA ARG A 175 -16.55 -4.16 10.47
C ARG A 175 -16.99 -4.23 11.93
N THR A 176 -16.05 -4.45 12.86
CA THR A 176 -16.35 -4.52 14.30
C THR A 176 -16.82 -3.17 14.83
N THR A 177 -16.17 -2.07 14.45
CA THR A 177 -16.60 -0.73 14.90
C THR A 177 -17.94 -0.34 14.33
N ASN A 178 -18.24 -0.66 13.08
CA ASN A 178 -19.58 -0.43 12.52
C ASN A 178 -20.66 -1.13 13.35
N HIS A 179 -20.36 -2.28 13.97
CA HIS A 179 -21.27 -2.93 14.91
C HIS A 179 -21.33 -2.24 16.29
N LEU A 180 -20.18 -1.75 16.80
CA LEU A 180 -20.11 -1.02 18.07
C LEU A 180 -20.81 0.35 18.03
N GLU A 181 -20.87 1.00 16.87
CA GLU A 181 -21.64 2.24 16.67
C GLU A 181 -23.11 2.04 17.02
N PHE A 182 -23.70 0.89 16.64
CA PHE A 182 -25.08 0.55 17.01
C PHE A 182 -25.29 0.36 18.51
N GLN A 183 -24.21 0.15 19.28
CA GLN A 183 -24.22 0.02 20.74
C GLN A 183 -23.92 1.35 21.45
N GLY A 184 -23.79 2.46 20.70
CA GLY A 184 -23.60 3.81 21.25
C GLY A 184 -22.13 4.22 21.47
N TYR A 185 -21.17 3.51 20.87
CA TYR A 185 -19.76 3.88 20.93
C TYR A 185 -19.35 4.78 19.76
N ASP A 186 -18.50 5.78 20.02
CA ASP A 186 -17.99 6.69 18.99
C ASP A 186 -17.02 6.02 18.02
N LYS A 187 -17.08 6.40 16.74
CA LYS A 187 -16.19 5.90 15.68
C LYS A 187 -14.72 6.23 15.91
N GLU A 188 -14.44 7.26 16.69
CA GLU A 188 -13.09 7.72 17.01
C GLU A 188 -12.24 6.62 17.68
N ILE A 189 -12.91 5.72 18.40
CA ILE A 189 -12.28 4.55 19.03
C ILE A 189 -11.56 3.68 17.99
N LEU A 190 -12.10 3.54 16.78
CA LEU A 190 -11.45 2.79 15.70
C LEU A 190 -10.10 3.41 15.32
N GLY A 191 -10.06 4.73 15.13
CA GLY A 191 -8.83 5.44 14.78
C GLY A 191 -7.76 5.28 15.86
N VAL A 192 -8.16 5.35 17.13
CA VAL A 192 -7.25 5.13 18.28
C VAL A 192 -6.73 3.69 18.29
N ILE A 193 -7.61 2.69 18.16
CA ILE A 193 -7.22 1.27 18.14
C ILE A 193 -6.29 0.97 16.97
N GLN A 194 -6.62 1.42 15.77
CA GLN A 194 -5.79 1.25 14.58
C GLN A 194 -4.41 1.91 14.76
N GLY A 195 -4.37 3.14 15.28
CA GLY A 195 -3.13 3.84 15.58
C GLY A 195 -2.25 3.11 16.60
N VAL A 196 -2.85 2.64 17.70
CA VAL A 196 -2.14 1.86 18.73
C VAL A 196 -1.62 0.55 18.15
N ILE A 197 -2.40 -0.18 17.36
CA ILE A 197 -1.96 -1.43 16.72
C ILE A 197 -0.76 -1.18 15.80
N VAL A 198 -0.83 -0.15 14.96
CA VAL A 198 0.30 0.22 14.08
C VAL A 198 1.54 0.53 14.90
N LEU A 199 1.41 1.35 15.96
CA LEU A 199 2.53 1.67 16.85
C LEU A 199 3.09 0.41 17.54
N CYS A 200 2.24 -0.43 18.12
CA CYS A 200 2.65 -1.67 18.78
C CYS A 200 3.41 -2.60 17.84
N VAL A 201 2.93 -2.80 16.60
CA VAL A 201 3.59 -3.68 15.64
C VAL A 201 4.90 -3.09 15.15
N VAL A 202 4.95 -1.78 14.87
CA VAL A 202 6.19 -1.09 14.47
C VAL A 202 7.23 -1.17 15.59
N ILE A 203 6.84 -0.90 16.84
CA ILE A 203 7.72 -0.97 18.00
C ILE A 203 8.20 -2.40 18.22
N ALA A 204 7.30 -3.38 18.27
CA ALA A 204 7.66 -4.78 18.46
C ALA A 204 8.64 -5.26 17.39
N TYR A 205 8.39 -4.90 16.13
CA TYR A 205 9.29 -5.23 15.05
C TYR A 205 10.68 -4.60 15.23
N GLU A 206 10.75 -3.28 15.48
CA GLU A 206 12.02 -2.58 15.60
C GLU A 206 12.83 -3.08 16.79
N VAL A 207 12.14 -3.46 17.88
CA VAL A 207 12.73 -4.14 19.03
C VAL A 207 13.33 -5.49 18.63
N VAL A 208 12.56 -6.37 17.98
CA VAL A 208 13.03 -7.69 17.50
C VAL A 208 14.23 -7.55 16.56
N ARG A 209 14.16 -6.60 15.62
CA ARG A 209 15.26 -6.31 14.69
C ARG A 209 16.52 -5.87 15.42
N ARG A 210 16.42 -4.94 16.37
CA ARG A 210 17.57 -4.47 17.17
C ARG A 210 18.20 -5.61 17.97
N TYR A 211 17.39 -6.47 18.58
CA TYR A 211 17.89 -7.66 19.29
C TYR A 211 18.56 -8.67 18.35
N GLY A 212 17.98 -8.89 17.17
CA GLY A 212 18.57 -9.77 16.14
C GLY A 212 19.93 -9.29 15.65
N LEU A 213 20.05 -7.98 15.35
CA LEU A 213 21.31 -7.38 14.90
C LEU A 213 22.40 -7.45 15.99
N LYS A 214 22.06 -7.16 17.25
CA LYS A 214 23.01 -7.30 18.36
C LYS A 214 23.49 -8.75 18.51
N ARG A 215 22.60 -9.73 18.39
CA ARG A 215 22.97 -11.16 18.44
C ARG A 215 23.87 -11.57 17.27
N GLN A 216 23.60 -11.08 16.06
CA GLN A 216 24.46 -11.33 14.90
C GLN A 216 25.86 -10.73 15.09
N GLN A 217 25.95 -9.48 15.55
CA GLN A 217 27.23 -8.84 15.85
C GLN A 217 28.03 -9.59 16.91
N GLN A 218 27.37 -10.09 17.96
CA GLN A 218 28.01 -10.91 19.00
C GLN A 218 28.52 -12.25 18.46
N ARG A 219 27.76 -12.91 17.57
CA ARG A 219 28.20 -14.16 16.91
C ARG A 219 29.41 -13.95 16.01
N VAL A 220 29.36 -12.94 15.13
CA VAL A 220 30.48 -12.60 14.23
C VAL A 220 31.71 -12.19 15.03
N GLY A 221 31.54 -11.38 16.08
CA GLY A 221 32.64 -11.02 16.98
C GLY A 221 33.26 -12.23 17.70
N ALA A 222 32.43 -13.20 18.13
CA ALA A 222 32.91 -14.43 18.73
C ALA A 222 33.65 -15.34 17.72
N GLU A 223 33.15 -15.45 16.48
CA GLU A 223 33.80 -16.19 15.40
C GLU A 223 35.15 -15.57 15.02
N LEU A 224 35.21 -14.25 14.87
CA LEU A 224 36.46 -13.52 14.59
C LEU A 224 37.46 -13.64 15.75
N ALA A 225 36.98 -13.56 17.00
CA ALA A 225 37.83 -13.77 18.18
C ALA A 225 38.35 -15.22 18.29
N ALA A 226 37.55 -16.20 17.87
CA ALA A 226 37.96 -17.60 17.79
C ALA A 226 39.00 -17.83 16.68
N GLN A 227 38.81 -17.21 15.51
CA GLN A 227 39.80 -17.25 14.42
C GLN A 227 41.13 -16.58 14.81
N ALA A 228 41.09 -15.44 15.51
CA ALA A 228 42.29 -14.75 15.99
C ALA A 228 43.04 -15.53 17.10
N ARG A 229 42.35 -16.46 17.80
CA ARG A 229 42.94 -17.34 18.82
C ARG A 229 43.43 -18.68 18.26
N ALA A 230 43.14 -19.01 17.00
CA ALA A 230 43.66 -20.21 16.37
C ALA A 230 45.19 -20.07 16.18
N PRO A 231 46.02 -21.02 16.64
CA PRO A 231 47.45 -20.95 16.43
C PRO A 231 47.76 -21.04 14.93
N GLN A 232 48.55 -20.09 14.41
CA GLN A 232 49.15 -20.17 13.07
C GLN A 232 50.05 -21.42 13.03
N THR A 233 49.47 -22.55 12.61
CA THR A 233 50.22 -23.80 12.56
C THR A 233 50.86 -23.92 11.18
N LYS A 234 52.13 -23.49 11.14
CA LYS A 234 53.22 -23.90 10.24
C LYS A 234 53.03 -23.72 8.73
N GLN A 235 53.51 -22.59 8.23
CA GLN A 235 54.17 -22.47 6.91
C GLN A 235 55.51 -21.75 7.05
N GLU A 236 56.27 -22.10 8.08
CA GLU A 236 57.72 -22.00 8.08
C GLU A 236 58.23 -23.40 8.48
N VAL A 237 59.41 -23.77 8.01
CA VAL A 237 60.05 -25.08 8.16
C VAL A 237 59.45 -26.25 7.34
N ALA A 238 59.69 -26.24 6.03
CA ALA A 238 60.32 -27.37 5.33
C ALA A 238 60.75 -26.97 3.91
N GLY A 239 62.06 -27.01 3.65
CA GLY A 239 62.67 -27.15 2.32
C GLY A 239 63.09 -25.87 1.63
#